data_AF-A0A962LWP1-F1
#
_entry.id   AF-A0A962LWP1-F1
#
_cell.length_a   1.000
_cell.length_b   1.000
_cell.length_c   1.000
_cell.angle_alpha   90.00
_cell.angle_beta   90.00
_cell.angle_gamma   90.00
#
_symmetry.space_group_name_H-M   'P 1'
#
loop_
_entity.id
_entity.type
_entity.pdbx_description
1 polymer ?
#
loop_
_entity_poly.entity_id
_entity_poly.type
_entity_poly.pdbx_seq_one_letter_code
_entity_poly.pdbx_strand_id
1 'polypeptide(L)' 'KINNITGVVTNGLFALKPADVLLLGTATGVKTLYAE' A
#
# COMPACT_ATOMS: atom_id res chain seq x y z
N LYS A 1 -4.46 -7.86 12.58
CA LYS A 1 -5.66 -8.12 13.42
C LYS A 1 -6.95 -8.19 12.60
N ILE A 2 -7.17 -7.32 11.62
CA ILE A 2 -8.40 -7.28 10.81
C ILE A 2 -8.73 -8.64 10.15
N ASN A 3 -7.73 -9.32 9.58
CA ASN A 3 -7.91 -10.65 8.94
C ASN A 3 -8.42 -11.76 9.87
N ASN A 4 -8.32 -11.59 11.19
CA ASN A 4 -8.73 -12.63 12.14
C ASN A 4 -10.16 -12.40 12.67
N ILE A 5 -10.91 -11.46 12.09
CA ILE A 5 -12.30 -11.21 12.43
C ILE A 5 -13.17 -12.14 11.58
N THR A 6 -13.98 -12.99 12.22
CA THR A 6 -14.88 -13.91 11.53
C THR A 6 -15.80 -13.17 10.55
N GLY A 7 -15.91 -13.70 9.33
CA GLY A 7 -16.71 -13.09 8.26
C GLY A 7 -15.95 -12.07 7.41
N VAL A 8 -14.72 -11.67 7.78
CA VAL A 8 -13.86 -10.89 6.90
C VAL A 8 -13.31 -11.79 5.79
N VAL A 9 -13.62 -11.43 4.55
CA VAL A 9 -13.09 -12.12 3.36
C VAL A 9 -11.72 -11.58 2.99
N THR A 10 -11.59 -10.25 2.95
CA THR A 10 -10.34 -9.54 2.69
C THR A 10 -10.39 -8.15 3.32
N ASN A 11 -9.24 -7.49 3.43
CA ASN A 11 -9.15 -6.10 3.85
C ASN A 11 -8.29 -5.30 2.88
N GLY A 12 -8.50 -3.97 2.83
CA GLY A 12 -7.84 -3.08 1.88
C GLY A 12 -6.40 -2.68 2.24
N LEU A 13 -5.79 -3.25 3.28
CA LEU A 13 -4.42 -2.94 3.67
C LEU A 13 -3.43 -3.86 2.95
N PHE A 14 -2.72 -3.30 1.98
CA PHE A 14 -1.63 -3.94 1.26
C PHE A 14 -0.31 -3.76 2.03
N ALA A 15 -0.25 -4.30 3.26
CA ALA A 15 0.92 -4.15 4.14
C ALA A 15 1.85 -5.38 4.12
N LEU A 16 1.31 -6.59 3.99
CA LEU A 16 2.12 -7.82 3.86
C LEU A 16 2.80 -7.93 2.48
N LYS A 17 2.23 -7.28 1.47
CA LYS A 17 2.78 -7.15 0.13
C LYS A 17 2.59 -5.68 -0.31
N PRO A 18 3.49 -4.77 0.10
CA PRO A 18 3.40 -3.38 -0.27
C PRO A 18 3.76 -3.18 -1.74
N ALA A 19 3.64 -1.94 -2.22
CA ALA A 19 4.19 -1.58 -3.52
C ALA A 19 5.72 -1.51 -3.45
N ASP A 20 6.42 -2.08 -4.43
CA ASP A 20 7.88 -2.01 -4.51
C ASP A 20 8.36 -0.59 -4.87
N VAL A 21 7.58 0.12 -5.70
CA VAL A 21 7.85 1.48 -6.18
C VAL A 21 6.55 2.29 -6.17
N LEU A 22 6.61 3.52 -5.65
CA LEU A 22 5.55 4.52 -5.69
C LEU A 22 5.95 5.71 -6.56
N LEU A 23 5.15 5.98 -7.59
CA LEU A 23 5.28 7.18 -8.44
C LEU A 23 4.29 8.25 -7.96
N LEU A 24 4.78 9.21 -7.19
CA LEU A 24 3.96 10.27 -6.59
C LEU A 24 3.94 11.51 -7.49
N GLY A 25 2.77 11.84 -8.05
CA GLY A 25 2.55 13.10 -8.75
C GLY A 25 2.53 14.28 -7.78
N THR A 26 3.38 15.28 -8.02
CA THR A 26 3.45 16.53 -7.23
C THR A 26 3.34 17.73 -8.17
N ALA A 27 3.12 18.93 -7.61
CA ALA A 27 3.05 20.16 -8.40
C ALA A 27 4.34 20.47 -9.19
N THR A 28 5.48 19.93 -8.75
CA THR A 28 6.80 20.16 -9.37
C THR A 28 7.27 18.98 -10.23
N GLY A 29 6.48 17.91 -10.35
CA GLY A 29 6.82 16.72 -11.13
C GLY A 29 6.54 15.39 -10.41
N VAL A 30 7.06 14.29 -10.95
CA VAL A 30 6.90 12.94 -10.38
C VAL A 30 8.06 12.64 -9.42
N LYS A 31 7.73 12.19 -8.21
CA LYS A 31 8.70 11.67 -7.22
C LYS A 31 8.60 10.15 -7.14
N THR A 32 9.71 9.46 -7.36
CA THR A 32 9.81 8.01 -7.18
C THR A 32 10.24 7.68 -5.75
N LEU A 33 9.51 6.79 -5.10
CA LEU A 33 9.80 6.25 -3.76
C LEU A 33 9.89 4.72 -3.86
N TYR A 34 10.75 4.11 -3.05
CA TYR A 34 10.94 2.66 -2.99
C TYR A 34 10.55 2.14 -1.61
N ALA A 35 10.03 0.92 -1.53
CA ALA A 35 9.80 0.26 -0.23
C ALA A 35 11.15 -0.11 0.42
N GLU A 36 11.27 0.14 1.72
CA GLU A 36 12.38 -0.32 2.57
C GLU A 36 12.06 -1.67 3.21
#